data_AF-A0A942G4B4-F1
#
_entry.id   AF-A0A942G4B4-F1
#
_cell.length_a   1.000
_cell.length_b   1.000
_cell.length_c   1.000
_cell.angle_alpha   90.00
_cell.angle_beta   90.00
_cell.angle_gamma   90.00
#
_symmetry.space_group_name_H-M   'P 1'
#
loop_
_entity.id
_entity.type
_entity.pdbx_description
1 polymer ?
#
loop_
_entity_poly.entity_id
_entity_poly.type
_entity_poly.pdbx_seq_one_letter_code
_entity_poly.pdbx_strand_id
1 'polypeptide(L)'
;MKANDEAARALLEGLLVGRPAAADVAVRHRGGHPYLVIRNEFATVWLGIDVSTTGVRIVITDAETETAIALDPLELEAISRMSHRDFDELILERDPGLGET
;
A
#
# COMPACT_ATOMS: atom_id res chain seq x y z
N MET A 1 -16.70 -8.52 13.34
CA MET A 1 -15.59 -7.55 13.39
C MET A 1 -14.28 -8.24 13.78
N LYS A 2 -14.13 -8.80 14.99
CA LYS A 2 -12.88 -9.46 15.44
C LYS A 2 -12.27 -10.50 14.47
N ALA A 3 -13.08 -11.39 13.88
CA ALA A 3 -12.58 -12.42 12.95
C ALA A 3 -12.02 -11.83 11.64
N ASN A 4 -12.57 -10.70 11.18
CA ASN A 4 -12.13 -10.03 9.96
C ASN A 4 -10.80 -9.30 10.21
N ASP A 5 -10.64 -8.69 11.39
CA ASP A 5 -9.39 -8.03 11.78
C ASP A 5 -8.26 -9.05 11.96
N GLU A 6 -8.56 -10.25 12.48
CA GLU A 6 -7.59 -11.34 12.62
C GLU A 6 -7.14 -11.88 11.25
N ALA A 7 -8.07 -12.06 10.31
CA ALA A 7 -7.76 -12.46 8.94
C ALA A 7 -6.92 -11.39 8.21
N ALA A 8 -7.29 -10.11 8.33
CA ALA A 8 -6.54 -9.00 7.75
C ALA A 8 -5.11 -8.94 8.31
N ARG A 9 -4.95 -9.13 9.64
CA ARG A 9 -3.65 -9.20 10.28
C ARG A 9 -2.78 -10.34 9.72
N ALA A 10 -3.31 -11.56 9.65
CA ALA A 10 -2.56 -12.72 9.16
C ALA A 10 -2.07 -12.51 7.72
N LEU A 11 -2.92 -11.91 6.87
CA LEU A 11 -2.55 -11.55 5.51
C LEU A 11 -1.45 -10.48 5.46
N LEU A 12 -1.56 -9.42 6.27
CA LEU A 12 -0.52 -8.38 6.37
C LEU A 12 0.82 -8.93 6.88
N GLU A 13 0.80 -9.85 7.84
CA GLU A 13 2.00 -10.54 8.31
C GLU A 13 2.61 -11.42 7.22
N GLY A 14 1.78 -12.09 6.42
CA GLY A 14 2.25 -12.84 5.24
C GLY A 14 2.97 -11.97 4.22
N LEU A 15 2.51 -10.72 4.00
CA LEU A 15 3.17 -9.77 3.11
C LEU A 15 4.57 -9.32 3.59
N LEU A 16 4.89 -9.50 4.87
CA LEU A 16 6.23 -9.21 5.38
C LEU A 16 7.26 -10.28 5.00
N VAL A 17 6.81 -11.48 4.60
CA VAL A 17 7.69 -12.60 4.24
C VAL A 17 8.26 -12.33 2.83
N GLY A 18 9.54 -11.94 2.76
CA GLY A 18 10.22 -11.61 1.50
C GLY A 18 10.34 -10.10 1.21
N ARG A 19 10.04 -9.24 2.18
CA ARG A 19 10.13 -7.78 2.03
C ARG A 19 11.52 -7.30 1.56
N PRO A 20 11.60 -6.36 0.61
CA PRO A 20 12.86 -5.74 0.22
C PRO A 20 13.46 -4.99 1.41
N ALA A 21 14.78 -5.12 1.62
CA ALA A 21 15.49 -4.56 2.77
C ALA A 21 15.43 -3.02 2.87
N ALA A 22 15.01 -2.34 1.80
CA ALA A 22 15.03 -0.88 1.68
C ALA A 22 13.78 -0.17 2.23
N ALA A 23 12.68 -0.88 2.51
CA ALA A 23 11.47 -0.27 3.05
C ALA A 23 11.38 -0.48 4.57
N ASP A 24 11.10 0.59 5.33
CA ASP A 24 10.70 0.45 6.73
C ASP A 24 9.25 -0.03 6.76
N VAL A 25 9.04 -1.27 7.20
CA VAL A 25 7.75 -1.96 7.15
C VAL A 25 7.35 -2.49 8.53
N ALA A 26 6.24 -1.97 9.07
CA ALA A 26 5.71 -2.36 10.37
C ALA A 26 4.19 -2.51 10.36
N VAL A 27 3.68 -3.56 11.00
CA VAL A 27 2.23 -3.71 11.27
C VAL A 27 1.86 -2.87 12.48
N ARG A 28 0.83 -2.04 12.34
CA ARG A 28 0.28 -1.13 13.35
C ARG A 28 -1.25 -1.27 13.40
N HIS A 29 -1.89 -0.59 14.36
CA HIS A 29 -3.34 -0.60 14.55
C HIS A 29 -3.89 0.81 14.63
N ARG A 30 -4.93 1.13 13.84
CA ARG A 30 -5.64 2.42 13.85
C ARG A 30 -7.12 2.13 13.96
N GLY A 31 -7.78 2.67 14.99
CA GLY A 31 -9.20 2.39 15.24
C GLY A 31 -9.52 0.90 15.49
N GLY A 32 -8.54 0.08 15.87
CA GLY A 32 -8.70 -1.37 16.06
C GLY A 32 -8.42 -2.22 14.80
N HIS A 33 -8.22 -1.59 13.64
CA HIS A 33 -7.92 -2.30 12.40
C HIS A 33 -6.41 -2.37 12.15
N PRO A 34 -5.87 -3.55 11.79
CA PRO A 34 -4.46 -3.71 11.48
C PRO A 34 -4.14 -3.08 10.11
N TYR A 35 -2.96 -2.46 10.01
CA TYR A 35 -2.44 -1.92 8.77
C TYR A 35 -0.91 -2.00 8.76
N LEU A 36 -0.32 -2.01 7.57
CA LEU A 36 1.11 -1.94 7.35
C LEU A 36 1.50 -0.48 7.11
N VAL A 37 2.56 0.01 7.74
CA VAL A 37 3.22 1.25 7.33
C VAL A 37 4.31 0.88 6.34
N ILE A 38 4.32 1.49 5.16
CA ILE A 38 5.42 1.41 4.20
C ILE A 38 5.97 2.82 4.02
N ARG A 39 7.28 2.98 4.18
CA ARG A 39 7.97 4.25 3.99
C ARG A 39 9.22 4.09 3.14
N ASN A 40 9.41 5.05 2.25
CA ASN A 40 10.66 5.29 1.52
C ASN A 40 10.98 6.80 1.46
N GLU A 41 11.92 7.19 0.61
CA GLU A 41 12.34 8.58 0.38
C GLU A 41 11.29 9.45 -0.31
N PHE A 42 10.30 8.85 -0.99
CA PHE A 42 9.29 9.57 -1.77
C PHE A 42 7.96 9.71 -1.03
N ALA A 43 7.56 8.70 -0.25
CA ALA A 43 6.25 8.69 0.40
C ALA A 43 6.20 7.80 1.65
N THR A 44 5.21 8.07 2.49
CA THR A 44 4.74 7.15 3.54
C THR A 44 3.29 6.79 3.26
N VAL A 45 2.99 5.49 3.21
CA VAL A 45 1.63 4.98 3.00
C VAL A 45 1.23 4.00 4.09
N TRP A 46 -0.07 3.95 4.37
CA TRP A 46 -0.69 2.93 5.19
C TRP A 46 -1.42 1.94 4.30
N LEU A 47 -1.15 0.66 4.47
CA LEU A 47 -1.75 -0.41 3.68
C LEU A 47 -2.63 -1.27 4.59
N GLY A 48 -3.93 -1.20 4.39
CA GLY A 48 -4.92 -2.04 5.05
C GLY A 48 -5.45 -3.14 4.13
N ILE A 49 -6.10 -4.13 4.70
CA ILE A 49 -6.83 -5.15 3.95
C ILE A 49 -8.30 -5.05 4.33
N ASP A 50 -9.14 -4.82 3.34
CA ASP A 50 -10.59 -4.87 3.48
C ASP A 50 -11.10 -6.25 3.04
N VAL A 51 -11.66 -7.00 4.00
CA VAL A 51 -12.28 -8.31 3.80
C VAL A 51 -13.80 -8.27 3.97
N SER A 52 -14.38 -7.07 4.11
CA SER A 52 -15.81 -6.88 4.42
C SER A 52 -16.70 -6.84 3.18
N THR A 53 -16.12 -6.64 2.00
CA THR A 53 -16.84 -6.57 0.72
C THR A 53 -16.82 -7.92 -0.01
N THR A 54 -17.48 -8.00 -1.18
CA THR A 54 -17.59 -9.20 -2.04
C THR A 54 -16.25 -9.65 -2.67
N GLY A 55 -15.14 -9.41 -1.99
CA GLY A 55 -13.78 -9.68 -2.43
C GLY A 55 -12.77 -9.05 -1.48
N VAL A 56 -11.56 -9.61 -1.42
CA VAL A 56 -10.45 -9.03 -0.67
C VAL A 56 -9.91 -7.83 -1.44
N ARG A 57 -9.75 -6.69 -0.76
CA ARG A 57 -9.13 -5.50 -1.34
C ARG A 57 -7.96 -5.02 -0.50
N ILE A 58 -6.94 -4.49 -1.15
CA ILE A 58 -5.88 -3.74 -0.48
C ILE A 58 -6.27 -2.26 -0.52
N VAL A 59 -6.27 -1.61 0.64
CA VAL A 59 -6.50 -0.17 0.75
C VAL A 59 -5.17 0.50 1.01
N ILE A 60 -4.74 1.37 0.11
CA ILE A 60 -3.52 2.17 0.26
C ILE A 60 -3.94 3.60 0.58
N THR A 61 -3.50 4.12 1.71
CA THR A 61 -3.77 5.48 2.17
C THR A 61 -2.47 6.27 2.24
N ASP A 62 -2.42 7.40 1.55
CA ASP A 62 -1.34 8.38 1.68
C ASP A 62 -1.36 8.97 3.09
N ALA A 63 -0.26 8.85 3.83
CA ALA A 63 -0.19 9.28 5.22
C ALA A 63 -0.17 10.81 5.39
N GLU A 64 0.17 11.56 4.34
CA GLU A 64 0.20 13.03 4.35
C GLU A 64 -1.13 13.62 3.95
N THR A 65 -1.74 13.10 2.88
CA THR A 65 -3.00 13.66 2.33
C THR A 65 -4.25 12.97 2.85
N GLU A 66 -4.11 11.85 3.55
CA GLU A 66 -5.19 10.92 3.94
C GLU A 66 -6.03 10.42 2.74
N THR A 67 -5.56 10.61 1.51
CA THR A 67 -6.23 10.11 0.31
C THR A 67 -6.05 8.60 0.24
N ALA A 68 -7.14 7.88 -0.01
CA ALA A 68 -7.13 6.42 -0.07
C ALA A 68 -7.57 5.91 -1.45
N ILE A 69 -6.89 4.86 -1.90
CA ILE A 69 -7.28 4.05 -3.05
C ILE A 69 -7.46 2.60 -2.60
N ALA A 70 -8.50 1.94 -3.10
CA ALA A 70 -8.74 0.52 -2.87
C ALA A 70 -8.51 -0.24 -4.17
N LEU A 71 -7.66 -1.26 -4.12
CA LEU A 71 -7.29 -2.09 -5.25
C LEU A 71 -7.77 -3.52 -5.04
N ASP A 72 -8.41 -4.08 -6.05
CA ASP A 72 -8.74 -5.50 -6.10
C ASP A 72 -7.54 -6.36 -6.59
N PRO A 73 -7.62 -7.70 -6.49
CA PRO A 73 -6.53 -8.56 -6.90
C PRO A 73 -6.15 -8.45 -8.38
N LEU A 74 -7.10 -8.14 -9.26
CA LEU A 74 -6.84 -8.00 -10.70
C LEU A 74 -6.11 -6.69 -11.00
N GLU A 75 -6.49 -5.59 -10.34
CA GLU A 75 -5.80 -4.30 -10.42
C GLU A 75 -4.36 -4.40 -9.88
N LEU A 76 -4.18 -5.11 -8.75
CA LEU A 76 -2.84 -5.38 -8.20
C LEU A 76 -1.99 -6.23 -9.15
N GLU A 77 -2.58 -7.26 -9.76
CA GLU A 77 -1.88 -8.09 -10.75
C GLU A 77 -1.45 -7.23 -11.96
N ALA A 78 -2.34 -6.37 -12.46
CA ALA A 78 -2.02 -5.46 -13.55
C ALA A 78 -0.84 -4.53 -13.20
N ILE A 79 -0.87 -3.89 -12.03
CA ILE A 79 0.20 -3.00 -11.54
C ILE A 79 1.51 -3.78 -11.36
N SER A 80 1.46 -5.02 -10.86
CA SER A 80 2.67 -5.84 -10.64
C SER A 80 3.44 -6.18 -11.91
N ARG A 81 2.79 -6.09 -13.08
CA ARG A 81 3.39 -6.31 -14.40
C ARG A 81 3.96 -5.03 -15.02
N MET A 82 3.69 -3.88 -14.43
CA MET A 82 4.22 -2.59 -14.90
C MET A 82 5.64 -2.40 -14.37
N SER A 83 6.50 -1.84 -15.21
CA SER A 83 7.83 -1.38 -14.83
C SER A 83 7.75 0.03 -14.24
N HIS A 84 8.81 0.45 -13.53
CA HIS A 84 8.88 1.82 -13.01
C HIS A 84 8.69 2.87 -14.11
N ARG A 85 9.25 2.62 -15.31
CA ARG A 85 9.13 3.50 -16.48
C ARG A 85 7.69 3.72 -16.93
N ASP A 86 6.83 2.73 -16.73
CA ASP A 86 5.42 2.85 -17.10
C ASP A 86 4.66 3.84 -16.20
N PHE A 87 5.29 4.29 -15.10
CA PHE A 87 4.76 5.31 -14.20
C PHE A 87 5.42 6.69 -14.37
N ASP A 88 6.42 6.85 -15.24
CA ASP A 88 7.17 8.10 -15.38
C ASP A 88 6.25 9.28 -15.69
N GLU A 89 5.28 9.12 -16.59
CA GLU A 89 4.32 10.17 -16.98
C GLU A 89 3.38 10.59 -15.84
N LEU A 90 3.10 9.68 -14.89
CA LEU A 90 2.21 9.94 -13.75
C LEU A 90 2.94 10.60 -12.58
N ILE A 91 4.25 10.36 -12.45
CA ILE A 91 5.09 10.90 -11.37
C ILE A 91 5.55 12.33 -11.71
N LEU A 92 5.85 12.61 -12.98
CA LEU A 92 6.33 13.91 -13.45
C LEU A 92 5.31 15.06 -13.25
N GLU A 93 4.02 14.77 -13.12
CA GLU A 93 3.00 15.80 -12.86
C GLU A 93 2.91 16.24 -11.39
N ARG A 94 3.45 15.47 -10.44
CA ARG A 94 3.32 15.75 -9.00
C ARG A 94 4.52 16.50 -8.40
N ASP A 95 5.66 16.55 -9.10
CA ASP A 95 6.88 17.21 -8.62
C ASP A 95 7.56 18.05 -9.73
N PRO A 96 7.40 19.39 -9.73
CA PRO A 96 8.15 20.26 -10.66
C PRO A 96 9.66 20.35 -10.35
N GLY A 97 10.18 19.59 -9.38
CA GLY A 97 11.56 19.67 -8.89
C GLY A 97 12.56 18.63 -9.39
N LEU A 98 12.14 17.59 -10.14
CA LEU A 98 13.06 16.55 -10.66
C LEU A 98 13.41 16.74 -12.14
N GLY A 99 13.51 17.99 -12.58
CA GLY A 99 14.29 18.34 -13.75
C GLY A 99 15.75 18.53 -13.36
N GLU A 100 16.64 17.74 -13.96
CA GLU A 100 18.10 17.85 -13.93
C GLU A 100 18.83 17.22 -12.72
N THR A 101 19.30 15.98 -12.88
CA THR A 101 20.74 15.64 -12.91
C THR A 101 20.97 14.30 -13.60
#